data_AF-A0A956K2A4-F1
#
_entry.id   AF-A0A956K2A4-F1
#
_cell.length_a   1.000
_cell.length_b   1.000
_cell.length_c   1.000
_cell.angle_alpha   90.00
_cell.angle_beta   90.00
_cell.angle_gamma   90.00
#
_symmetry.space_group_name_H-M   'P 1'
#
loop_
_entity.id
_entity.type
_entity.pdbx_description
1 polymer ?
#
loop_
_entity_poly.entity_id
_entity_poly.type
_entity_poly.pdbx_seq_one_letter_code
_entity_poly.pdbx_strand_id
1 'polypeptide(L)'
;MSRRVQFHGLTFSLAAATLVLTACPGDDVTVSDDVGTTESGTTDTTDDEVGTTDTTTDTDTTDTTTDTTDTTTTDTTDTTDTTDTTDTTDTGVMGTAMLRVIHLGLDAPNVDVYVDGAPAVSDLAFQAGTDYLMVPDGMHSVAVTAVGEPIDNAVLTFDVDLLDGTKYSASAYDYLANLSSLLLVDDDTGINPGESRFQITHSAPDVGQIDIYLMGDPLIPLVSDLDFGTTQGLEGPAGPVPIGVDVDNDMIPDLLFAIPDFGPDILVDLYAVNEAGGAPVFLLAHLPDGSVVRVDAPACGNDMTELGEVCDGADVGMEDCTTQGFMDGTLGCLADCSDYDTSMCTSCGNDVIDGMEQCDGSDLGGQSCADADPDLYSSGTLACGMACDAFDTSLCASGDCCTTHGPGCEVPDIEACVCALDSFCCNNQWDGICVNEAKDSCGAACP
;
A
#
# COMPACT_ATOMS: atom_id res chain seq x y z
N MET A 1 36.90 17.36 51.12
CA MET A 1 35.78 16.41 50.99
C MET A 1 35.45 16.32 49.51
N SER A 2 35.95 15.29 48.85
CA SER A 2 35.78 15.03 47.43
C SER A 2 34.50 14.22 47.24
N ARG A 3 33.60 14.64 46.35
CA ARG A 3 32.51 13.81 45.86
C ARG A 3 32.54 13.82 44.34
N ARG A 4 32.98 12.69 43.78
CA ARG A 4 32.76 12.27 42.40
C ARG A 4 31.26 12.02 42.22
N VAL A 5 30.69 12.54 41.14
CA VAL A 5 29.42 12.05 40.57
C VAL A 5 29.80 11.36 39.26
N GLN A 6 29.35 10.13 39.12
CA GLN A 6 29.77 9.18 38.10
C GLN A 6 28.62 9.03 37.11
N PHE A 7 28.77 9.58 35.91
CA PHE A 7 27.84 9.35 34.79
C PHE A 7 28.08 7.95 34.24
N HIS A 8 27.04 7.10 34.23
CA HIS A 8 27.04 5.85 33.48
C HIS A 8 26.43 6.14 32.11
N GLY A 9 27.26 6.06 31.06
CA GLY A 9 26.78 6.00 29.68
C GLY A 9 26.22 4.61 29.41
N LEU A 10 24.95 4.56 29.01
CA LEU A 10 24.33 3.38 28.39
C LEU A 10 24.51 3.52 26.89
N THR A 11 25.36 2.67 26.33
CA THR A 11 25.45 2.43 24.88
C THR A 11 24.38 1.42 24.53
N PHE A 12 23.41 1.79 23.70
CA PHE A 12 22.47 0.85 23.10
C PHE A 12 23.08 0.29 21.82
N SER A 13 23.33 -1.02 21.83
CA SER A 13 23.76 -1.77 20.65
C SER A 13 22.52 -2.23 19.91
N LEU A 14 22.30 -1.74 18.69
CA LEU A 14 21.26 -2.22 17.79
C LEU A 14 21.63 -3.67 17.38
N ALA A 15 20.83 -4.65 17.80
CA ALA A 15 21.01 -6.04 17.40
C ALA A 15 20.22 -6.28 16.11
N ALA A 16 20.92 -6.51 15.00
CA ALA A 16 20.32 -6.96 13.76
C ALA A 16 19.68 -8.35 13.95
N ALA A 17 18.35 -8.42 13.88
CA ALA A 17 17.62 -9.67 13.86
C ALA A 17 17.75 -10.32 12.47
N THR A 18 18.55 -11.37 12.36
CA THR A 18 18.63 -12.20 11.16
C THR A 18 17.40 -13.11 11.10
N LEU A 19 16.49 -12.84 10.15
CA LEU A 19 15.34 -13.69 9.88
C LEU A 19 15.80 -14.96 9.14
N VAL A 20 15.80 -16.09 9.85
CA VAL A 20 16.06 -17.41 9.26
C VAL A 20 14.72 -18.01 8.80
N LEU A 21 14.48 -18.03 7.49
CA LEU A 21 13.39 -18.82 6.91
C LEU A 21 13.72 -20.31 7.01
N THR A 22 13.04 -21.02 7.89
CA THR A 22 12.97 -22.49 7.89
C THR A 22 11.96 -22.94 6.85
N ALA A 23 12.43 -23.53 5.74
CA ALA A 23 11.60 -24.23 4.78
C ALA A 23 11.16 -25.60 5.33
N CYS A 24 9.85 -25.90 5.25
CA CYS A 24 9.28 -27.22 5.49
C CYS A 24 9.64 -28.20 4.34
N PRO A 25 9.85 -29.50 4.62
CA PRO A 25 10.13 -30.49 3.59
C PRO A 25 8.87 -31.21 3.09
N GLY A 26 8.82 -31.46 1.78
CA GLY A 26 7.93 -32.42 1.11
C GLY A 26 7.13 -31.79 -0.02
N ASP A 27 7.46 -32.05 -1.28
CA ASP A 27 6.97 -33.28 -1.92
C ASP A 27 7.72 -33.61 -3.21
N ASP A 28 7.78 -34.91 -3.43
CA ASP A 28 8.48 -35.69 -4.44
C ASP A 28 7.76 -35.63 -5.79
N VAL A 29 8.44 -35.17 -6.85
CA VAL A 29 8.11 -35.55 -8.23
C VAL A 29 9.40 -35.79 -8.99
N THR A 30 9.66 -37.06 -9.30
CA THR A 30 10.71 -37.52 -10.20
C THR A 30 10.18 -37.63 -11.63
N VAL A 31 10.80 -36.91 -12.57
CA VAL A 31 10.76 -37.16 -14.02
C VAL A 31 12.16 -36.87 -14.56
N SER A 32 13.02 -37.89 -14.67
CA SER A 32 13.31 -38.69 -15.87
C SER A 32 14.16 -37.97 -16.91
N ASP A 33 15.45 -38.30 -16.87
CA ASP A 33 16.44 -38.49 -17.94
C ASP A 33 16.29 -37.70 -19.25
N ASP A 34 17.27 -36.83 -19.51
CA ASP A 34 17.55 -36.32 -20.85
C ASP A 34 18.99 -36.67 -21.28
N VAL A 35 19.09 -37.55 -22.28
CA VAL A 35 20.28 -37.83 -23.08
C VAL A 35 19.85 -37.75 -24.53
N GLY A 36 20.44 -36.84 -25.31
CA GLY A 36 20.19 -36.84 -26.76
C GLY A 36 20.75 -35.64 -27.49
N THR A 37 21.99 -35.76 -27.95
CA THR A 37 22.63 -34.92 -28.96
C THR A 37 21.95 -35.03 -30.33
N THR A 38 21.98 -33.96 -31.15
CA THR A 38 22.45 -33.93 -32.57
C THR A 38 22.17 -32.60 -33.29
N GLU A 39 23.24 -31.87 -33.60
CA GLU A 39 23.69 -31.40 -34.94
C GLU A 39 22.66 -31.00 -36.03
N SER A 40 22.74 -29.74 -36.54
CA SER A 40 23.48 -29.36 -37.78
C SER A 40 22.82 -28.24 -38.63
N GLY A 41 23.65 -27.30 -39.14
CA GLY A 41 23.43 -26.57 -40.42
C GLY A 41 23.19 -25.05 -40.36
N THR A 42 24.21 -24.18 -40.20
CA THR A 42 25.03 -23.47 -41.23
C THR A 42 24.37 -22.20 -41.83
N THR A 43 24.94 -20.99 -41.70
CA THR A 43 25.95 -20.30 -42.57
C THR A 43 25.92 -18.80 -42.17
N ASP A 44 26.88 -17.90 -42.33
CA ASP A 44 28.28 -17.86 -42.81
C ASP A 44 28.79 -16.39 -42.66
N THR A 45 30.12 -16.24 -42.55
CA THR A 45 30.99 -15.04 -42.71
C THR A 45 30.85 -13.85 -41.75
N THR A 46 31.88 -13.19 -41.23
CA THR A 46 33.36 -13.07 -41.40
C THR A 46 33.77 -12.01 -40.35
N ASP A 47 34.98 -11.76 -39.90
CA ASP A 47 36.34 -12.34 -39.86
C ASP A 47 37.17 -11.25 -39.11
N ASP A 48 38.42 -11.59 -38.74
CA ASP A 48 39.49 -10.75 -38.15
C ASP A 48 39.45 -10.56 -36.61
N GLU A 49 40.03 -11.49 -35.85
CA GLU A 49 41.45 -11.60 -35.41
C GLU A 49 41.84 -10.56 -34.33
N VAL A 50 42.06 -10.95 -33.06
CA VAL A 50 43.21 -11.69 -32.49
C VAL A 50 44.51 -10.87 -32.64
N GLY A 51 45.38 -10.66 -31.65
CA GLY A 51 45.51 -11.25 -30.33
C GLY A 51 46.85 -10.83 -29.70
N THR A 52 46.87 -10.85 -28.36
CA THR A 52 47.84 -11.56 -27.50
C THR A 52 49.30 -11.04 -27.44
N THR A 53 49.73 -10.56 -26.26
CA THR A 53 50.67 -11.21 -25.30
C THR A 53 52.14 -11.23 -25.71
N ASP A 54 53.04 -10.75 -24.84
CA ASP A 54 53.81 -11.59 -23.92
C ASP A 54 55.15 -10.94 -23.48
N THR A 55 55.41 -11.12 -22.19
CA THR A 55 56.60 -11.04 -21.33
C THR A 55 58.00 -11.05 -21.97
N THR A 56 58.97 -10.29 -21.39
CA THR A 56 60.26 -10.76 -20.77
C THR A 56 61.42 -9.72 -20.72
N THR A 57 61.93 -9.48 -19.50
CA THR A 57 63.34 -9.67 -19.04
C THR A 57 64.49 -8.73 -19.50
N ASP A 58 64.88 -7.81 -18.58
CA ASP A 58 66.16 -7.76 -17.82
C ASP A 58 67.46 -7.05 -18.35
N THR A 59 68.09 -6.34 -17.38
CA THR A 59 69.52 -5.93 -17.17
C THR A 59 70.22 -4.97 -18.16
N ASP A 60 71.17 -4.07 -17.84
CA ASP A 60 72.02 -3.79 -16.67
C ASP A 60 72.72 -2.39 -16.77
N THR A 61 73.05 -1.80 -15.60
CA THR A 61 74.08 -0.79 -15.20
C THR A 61 74.62 0.31 -16.14
N THR A 62 74.76 1.56 -15.67
CA THR A 62 75.92 1.97 -14.83
C THR A 62 75.70 3.27 -14.02
N ASP A 63 76.29 3.20 -12.83
CA ASP A 63 76.45 4.15 -11.72
C ASP A 63 77.51 5.25 -12.01
N THR A 64 77.45 6.41 -11.31
CA THR A 64 78.59 7.05 -10.58
C THR A 64 78.15 8.32 -9.81
N THR A 65 77.84 8.11 -8.51
CA THR A 65 78.29 8.82 -7.28
C THR A 65 77.98 10.30 -6.95
N THR A 66 77.49 10.51 -5.70
CA THR A 66 78.09 11.21 -4.52
C THR A 66 76.98 11.99 -3.77
N ASP A 67 76.42 11.50 -2.64
CA ASP A 67 76.87 11.64 -1.22
C ASP A 67 76.86 13.13 -0.75
N THR A 68 76.29 13.60 0.37
CA THR A 68 75.95 13.02 1.68
C THR A 68 74.91 13.92 2.41
N THR A 69 74.07 13.32 3.25
CA THR A 69 73.36 13.77 4.49
C THR A 69 73.45 15.22 5.02
N ASP A 70 72.38 15.75 5.65
CA ASP A 70 72.23 15.72 7.13
C ASP A 70 70.83 16.17 7.63
N THR A 71 70.49 15.66 8.82
CA THR A 71 69.20 15.60 9.49
C THR A 71 69.03 16.72 10.54
N THR A 72 67.78 17.03 10.84
CA THR A 72 67.20 17.91 11.88
C THR A 72 67.97 18.08 13.20
N THR A 73 67.92 19.29 13.80
CA THR A 73 67.49 19.50 15.21
C THR A 73 67.32 21.00 15.59
N THR A 74 66.16 21.30 16.19
CA THR A 74 65.82 22.19 17.34
C THR A 74 66.60 23.50 17.59
N ASP A 75 65.93 24.66 17.72
CA ASP A 75 65.42 25.23 19.01
C ASP A 75 65.09 26.75 18.92
N THR A 76 64.01 27.12 19.62
CA THR A 76 63.62 28.40 20.27
C THR A 76 63.76 29.81 19.61
N THR A 77 62.59 30.48 19.52
CA THR A 77 62.24 31.91 19.82
C THR A 77 63.23 33.04 19.50
N ASP A 78 62.84 34.03 18.67
CA ASP A 78 62.45 35.38 19.13
C ASP A 78 61.96 36.30 17.97
N THR A 79 61.05 37.20 18.35
CA THR A 79 60.37 38.36 17.75
C THR A 79 60.70 38.99 16.37
N THR A 80 59.57 39.35 15.72
CA THR A 80 59.23 40.56 14.93
C THR A 80 60.00 40.89 13.65
N ASP A 81 59.32 40.74 12.51
CA ASP A 81 59.30 41.79 11.50
C ASP A 81 57.93 41.89 10.83
N THR A 82 57.59 43.13 10.51
CA THR A 82 56.29 43.69 10.18
C THR A 82 56.00 43.60 8.68
N THR A 83 54.70 43.53 8.37
CA THR A 83 54.06 43.94 7.10
C THR A 83 54.45 43.19 5.82
N ASP A 84 53.61 42.24 5.42
CA ASP A 84 53.10 42.24 4.04
C ASP A 84 51.66 41.73 4.02
N THR A 85 50.73 42.65 4.28
CA THR A 85 49.33 42.50 3.90
C THR A 85 49.26 42.52 2.38
N THR A 86 49.46 41.36 1.76
CA THR A 86 48.82 41.08 0.49
C THR A 86 47.39 40.69 0.79
N ASP A 87 46.60 41.74 1.02
CA ASP A 87 45.19 41.81 0.70
C ASP A 87 45.04 41.46 -0.78
N THR A 88 45.09 40.16 -1.08
CA THR A 88 44.35 39.64 -2.21
C THR A 88 42.91 39.91 -1.89
N THR A 89 42.35 40.94 -2.52
CA THR A 89 40.94 41.03 -2.79
C THR A 89 40.52 39.70 -3.40
N ASP A 90 40.13 38.77 -2.54
CA ASP A 90 39.27 37.68 -2.91
C ASP A 90 38.06 38.37 -3.52
N THR A 91 37.98 38.28 -4.85
CA THR A 91 36.76 38.59 -5.55
C THR A 91 35.89 37.38 -5.24
N GLY A 92 35.39 37.38 -3.98
CA GLY A 92 34.73 36.26 -3.35
C GLY A 92 33.67 35.78 -4.32
N VAL A 93 33.88 34.59 -4.85
CA VAL A 93 32.81 33.85 -5.48
C VAL A 93 31.82 33.62 -4.35
N MET A 94 30.78 34.46 -4.27
CA MET A 94 29.68 34.19 -3.37
C MET A 94 29.17 32.81 -3.75
N GLY A 95 29.15 31.92 -2.77
CA GLY A 95 28.54 30.63 -2.88
C GLY A 95 27.06 30.77 -3.24
N THR A 96 26.40 29.65 -3.49
CA THR A 96 24.97 29.65 -3.79
C THR A 96 24.31 28.49 -3.06
N ALA A 97 23.24 28.78 -2.35
CA ALA A 97 22.35 27.82 -1.73
C ALA A 97 21.13 27.55 -2.63
N MET A 98 20.40 26.50 -2.30
CA MET A 98 19.16 26.10 -2.98
C MET A 98 18.01 26.23 -1.98
N LEU A 99 17.08 27.15 -2.21
CA LEU A 99 15.95 27.41 -1.32
C LEU A 99 14.63 27.03 -2.00
N ARG A 100 13.89 26.11 -1.40
CA ARG A 100 12.51 25.80 -1.73
C ARG A 100 11.58 26.51 -0.75
N VAL A 101 10.46 27.03 -1.23
CA VAL A 101 9.46 27.69 -0.39
C VAL A 101 8.16 26.88 -0.41
N ILE A 102 7.56 26.68 0.76
CA ILE A 102 6.35 25.87 0.96
C ILE A 102 5.32 26.66 1.74
N HIS A 103 4.08 26.69 1.24
CA HIS A 103 2.99 27.43 1.86
C HIS A 103 2.01 26.49 2.60
N LEU A 104 2.12 26.45 3.94
CA LEU A 104 1.26 25.70 4.86
C LEU A 104 0.48 26.61 5.83
N GLY A 105 0.36 27.89 5.50
CA GLY A 105 -0.30 28.89 6.34
C GLY A 105 -1.82 28.75 6.24
N LEU A 106 -2.46 28.34 7.34
CA LEU A 106 -3.90 28.12 7.39
C LEU A 106 -4.67 29.43 7.31
N ASP A 107 -5.79 29.42 6.60
CA ASP A 107 -6.64 30.59 6.31
C ASP A 107 -5.95 31.74 5.56
N ALA A 108 -4.69 31.57 5.15
CA ALA A 108 -3.99 32.51 4.31
C ALA A 108 -4.43 32.33 2.84
N PRO A 109 -4.59 33.43 2.08
CA PRO A 109 -4.75 33.35 0.64
C PRO A 109 -3.42 32.93 -0.02
N ASN A 110 -3.43 32.75 -1.34
CA ASN A 110 -2.19 32.65 -2.11
C ASN A 110 -1.23 33.80 -1.74
N VAL A 111 0.08 33.49 -1.73
CA VAL A 111 1.11 34.41 -1.25
C VAL A 111 2.16 34.76 -2.31
N ASP A 112 2.71 35.96 -2.18
CA ASP A 112 3.97 36.35 -2.84
C ASP A 112 5.10 36.29 -1.81
N VAL A 113 6.29 35.87 -2.26
CA VAL A 113 7.48 35.71 -1.42
C VAL A 113 8.58 36.60 -1.96
N TYR A 114 9.24 37.33 -1.06
CA TYR A 114 10.33 38.25 -1.35
C TYR A 114 11.58 37.81 -0.61
N VAL A 115 12.73 37.92 -1.27
CA VAL A 115 14.06 37.72 -0.67
C VAL A 115 14.84 39.02 -0.82
N ASP A 116 15.30 39.57 0.30
CA ASP A 116 15.99 40.87 0.40
C ASP A 116 15.22 42.02 -0.28
N GLY A 117 13.89 41.96 -0.20
CA GLY A 117 12.99 42.95 -0.79
C GLY A 117 12.72 42.78 -2.29
N ALA A 118 13.36 41.82 -2.96
CA ALA A 118 13.09 41.49 -4.36
C ALA A 118 12.05 40.35 -4.46
N PRO A 119 11.09 40.40 -5.40
CA PRO A 119 10.13 39.31 -5.58
C PRO A 119 10.86 38.04 -6.05
N ALA A 120 10.60 36.92 -5.37
CA ALA A 120 11.21 35.63 -5.61
C ALA A 120 10.19 34.58 -6.08
N VAL A 121 9.00 34.55 -5.46
CA VAL A 121 7.88 33.67 -5.83
C VAL A 121 6.61 34.51 -5.88
N SER A 122 5.73 34.23 -6.84
CA SER A 122 4.43 34.87 -6.95
C SER A 122 3.31 33.85 -7.00
N ASP A 123 2.17 34.18 -6.40
CA ASP A 123 0.95 33.36 -6.47
C ASP A 123 1.14 31.90 -6.00
N LEU A 124 1.90 31.72 -4.92
CA LEU A 124 2.07 30.40 -4.30
C LEU A 124 0.81 30.04 -3.51
N ALA A 125 0.11 29.00 -3.97
CA ALA A 125 -1.11 28.51 -3.34
C ALA A 125 -0.85 27.76 -2.04
N PHE A 126 -1.87 27.70 -1.17
CA PHE A 126 -1.85 26.83 0.02
C PHE A 126 -1.62 25.36 -0.38
N GLN A 127 -0.82 24.64 0.41
CA GLN A 127 -0.34 23.27 0.16
C GLN A 127 0.59 23.11 -1.07
N ALA A 128 1.01 24.21 -1.69
CA ALA A 128 1.97 24.17 -2.79
C ALA A 128 3.39 24.52 -2.30
N GLY A 129 4.36 24.13 -3.12
CA GLY A 129 5.75 24.54 -2.97
C GLY A 129 6.40 24.76 -4.32
N THR A 130 7.61 25.30 -4.29
CA THR A 130 8.40 25.61 -5.49
C THR A 130 9.42 24.52 -5.79
N ASP A 131 10.00 24.58 -6.98
CA ASP A 131 11.34 24.04 -7.20
C ASP A 131 12.38 24.80 -6.35
N TYR A 132 13.62 24.30 -6.28
CA TYR A 132 14.71 25.04 -5.64
C TYR A 132 15.06 26.31 -6.40
N LEU A 133 15.04 27.42 -5.69
CA LEU A 133 15.53 28.72 -6.12
C LEU A 133 17.00 28.83 -5.76
N MET A 134 17.82 29.32 -6.70
CA MET A 134 19.22 29.61 -6.42
C MET A 134 19.32 30.97 -5.71
N VAL A 135 19.80 30.96 -4.48
CA VAL A 135 19.98 32.16 -3.64
C VAL A 135 21.46 32.25 -3.26
N PRO A 136 22.10 33.44 -3.28
CA PRO A 136 23.46 33.59 -2.77
C PRO A 136 23.63 32.99 -1.37
N ASP A 137 24.84 32.59 -1.00
CA ASP A 137 25.10 32.18 0.38
C ASP A 137 25.12 33.39 1.33
N GLY A 138 24.75 33.17 2.58
CA GLY A 138 24.73 34.13 3.66
C GLY A 138 23.34 34.41 4.25
N MET A 139 23.27 35.51 5.00
CA MET A 139 22.05 35.95 5.67
C MET A 139 21.11 36.65 4.68
N HIS A 140 19.88 36.16 4.58
CA HIS A 140 18.82 36.74 3.76
C HIS A 140 17.58 37.03 4.58
N SER A 141 16.88 38.12 4.24
CA SER A 141 15.58 38.42 4.83
C SER A 141 14.47 37.97 3.90
N VAL A 142 13.59 37.10 4.40
CA VAL A 142 12.43 36.58 3.66
C VAL A 142 11.17 37.26 4.17
N ALA A 143 10.35 37.77 3.24
CA ALA A 143 9.05 38.36 3.55
C ALA A 143 7.95 37.71 2.71
N VAL A 144 6.79 37.49 3.34
CA VAL A 144 5.62 36.86 2.72
C VAL A 144 4.44 37.81 2.78
N THR A 145 3.77 38.04 1.66
CA THR A 145 2.56 38.89 1.56
C THR A 145 1.42 38.09 0.95
N ALA A 146 0.18 38.53 1.13
CA ALA A 146 -0.89 38.10 0.23
C ALA A 146 -0.56 38.51 -1.22
N VAL A 147 -1.04 37.74 -2.19
CA VAL A 147 -0.81 38.01 -3.62
C VAL A 147 -1.19 39.43 -4.01
N GLY A 148 -0.26 40.11 -4.68
CA GLY A 148 -0.45 41.46 -5.23
C GLY A 148 -0.39 42.59 -4.20
N GLU A 149 -0.19 42.29 -2.91
CA GLU A 149 0.03 43.29 -1.88
C GLU A 149 1.49 43.80 -1.89
N PRO A 150 1.73 45.07 -1.50
CA PRO A 150 3.08 45.57 -1.36
C PRO A 150 3.82 44.87 -0.21
N ILE A 151 5.14 44.76 -0.32
CA ILE A 151 5.99 44.14 0.71
C ILE A 151 5.85 44.77 2.11
N ASP A 152 5.51 46.06 2.20
CA ASP A 152 5.24 46.74 3.47
C ASP A 152 4.04 46.15 4.24
N ASN A 153 3.19 45.37 3.57
CA ASN A 153 2.07 44.63 4.14
C ASN A 153 2.42 43.15 4.45
N ALA A 154 3.71 42.80 4.53
CA ALA A 154 4.13 41.44 4.84
C ALA A 154 3.48 40.93 6.14
N VAL A 155 2.92 39.72 6.05
CA VAL A 155 2.26 39.03 7.17
C VAL A 155 3.24 38.15 7.96
N LEU A 156 4.38 37.83 7.35
CA LEU A 156 5.46 37.07 7.95
C LEU A 156 6.81 37.63 7.43
N THR A 157 7.78 37.78 8.33
CA THR A 157 9.15 38.16 8.00
C THR A 157 10.11 37.46 8.93
N PHE A 158 11.14 36.84 8.37
CA PHE A 158 12.15 36.09 9.12
C PHE A 158 13.48 36.11 8.37
N ASP A 159 14.57 35.92 9.10
CA ASP A 159 15.90 35.85 8.52
C ASP A 159 16.33 34.38 8.40
N VAL A 160 16.97 34.04 7.28
CA VAL A 160 17.54 32.71 7.01
C VAL A 160 19.04 32.83 6.80
N ASP A 161 19.80 31.88 7.32
CA ASP A 161 21.24 31.75 7.08
C ASP A 161 21.47 30.59 6.11
N LEU A 162 21.86 30.91 4.88
CA LEU A 162 21.99 29.95 3.80
C LEU A 162 23.46 29.63 3.54
N LEU A 163 23.84 28.37 3.71
CA LEU A 163 25.22 27.93 3.46
C LEU A 163 25.42 27.52 1.99
N ASP A 164 26.61 27.81 1.47
CA ASP A 164 27.00 27.43 0.11
C ASP A 164 26.77 25.94 -0.17
N GLY A 165 26.18 25.64 -1.32
CA GLY A 165 25.89 24.28 -1.78
C GLY A 165 24.84 23.53 -0.97
N THR A 166 24.17 24.17 0.00
CA THR A 166 23.19 23.51 0.87
C THR A 166 21.77 23.70 0.34
N LYS A 167 20.96 22.65 0.44
CA LYS A 167 19.53 22.65 0.08
C LYS A 167 18.68 22.91 1.32
N TYR A 168 17.68 23.76 1.17
CA TYR A 168 16.78 24.14 2.23
C TYR A 168 15.32 24.15 1.80
N SER A 169 14.44 23.76 2.72
CA SER A 169 13.00 23.97 2.63
C SER A 169 12.53 24.96 3.68
N ALA A 170 12.08 26.13 3.23
CA ALA A 170 11.44 27.12 4.08
C ALA A 170 9.92 26.97 4.00
N SER A 171 9.28 26.61 5.11
CA SER A 171 7.83 26.51 5.21
C SER A 171 7.26 27.62 6.10
N ALA A 172 6.13 28.18 5.68
CA ALA A 172 5.30 29.03 6.53
C ALA A 172 4.08 28.21 6.98
N TYR A 173 3.84 28.09 8.29
CA TYR A 173 2.81 27.22 8.88
C TYR A 173 2.05 27.93 10.03
N ASP A 174 1.05 27.24 10.60
CA ASP A 174 0.07 27.76 11.58
C ASP A 174 -1.01 28.65 10.91
N TYR A 175 -1.99 29.10 11.68
CA TYR A 175 -3.02 30.05 11.25
C TYR A 175 -2.42 31.39 10.82
N LEU A 176 -3.06 32.05 9.84
CA LEU A 176 -2.70 33.39 9.38
C LEU A 176 -2.48 34.40 10.54
N ALA A 177 -3.25 34.25 11.62
CA ALA A 177 -3.16 35.09 12.81
C ALA A 177 -1.87 34.90 13.63
N ASN A 178 -1.20 33.74 13.52
CA ASN A 178 -0.03 33.34 14.30
C ASN A 178 1.05 32.68 13.42
N LEU A 179 1.14 33.06 12.13
CA LEU A 179 2.08 32.43 11.19
C LEU A 179 3.48 32.30 11.78
N SER A 180 4.04 31.11 11.63
CA SER A 180 5.40 30.77 11.98
C SER A 180 6.15 30.31 10.73
N SER A 181 7.48 30.26 10.84
CA SER A 181 8.37 29.80 9.77
C SER A 181 9.28 28.70 10.28
N LEU A 182 9.55 27.70 9.45
CA LEU A 182 10.57 26.69 9.69
C LEU A 182 11.53 26.63 8.50
N LEU A 183 12.82 26.56 8.78
CA LEU A 183 13.86 26.34 7.78
C LEU A 183 14.48 24.97 8.04
N LEU A 184 14.26 24.06 7.09
CA LEU A 184 14.80 22.70 7.11
C LEU A 184 16.00 22.61 6.19
N VAL A 185 16.99 21.80 6.58
CA VAL A 185 18.10 21.41 5.71
C VAL A 185 17.72 20.09 5.03
N ASP A 186 17.67 20.10 3.70
CA ASP A 186 17.32 18.94 2.90
C ASP A 186 18.60 18.13 2.63
N ASP A 187 19.13 17.49 3.68
CA ASP A 187 20.32 16.65 3.58
C ASP A 187 19.99 15.29 2.95
N ASP A 188 20.19 15.20 1.64
CA ASP A 188 20.04 13.97 0.85
C ASP A 188 21.32 13.12 0.82
N THR A 189 22.32 13.46 1.62
CA THR A 189 23.56 12.67 1.70
C THR A 189 23.45 11.52 2.69
N GLY A 190 24.12 10.42 2.37
CA GLY A 190 24.26 9.29 3.27
C GLY A 190 22.98 8.49 3.51
N ILE A 191 21.95 8.63 2.67
CA ILE A 191 20.78 7.76 2.66
C ILE A 191 21.25 6.34 2.28
N ASN A 192 20.80 5.32 3.02
CA ASN A 192 21.18 3.94 2.73
C ASN A 192 20.60 3.51 1.38
N PRO A 193 21.39 2.77 0.56
CA PRO A 193 20.89 2.30 -0.74
C PRO A 193 19.60 1.49 -0.62
N GLY A 194 18.54 1.91 -1.32
CA GLY A 194 17.22 1.27 -1.29
C GLY A 194 16.29 1.76 -0.18
N GLU A 195 16.73 2.71 0.64
CA GLU A 195 15.94 3.39 1.66
C GLU A 195 15.67 4.84 1.25
N SER A 196 14.70 5.45 1.92
CA SER A 196 14.37 6.86 1.79
C SER A 196 14.42 7.54 3.15
N ARG A 197 14.76 8.82 3.15
CA ARG A 197 14.79 9.64 4.37
C ARG A 197 13.53 10.50 4.41
N PHE A 198 12.75 10.34 5.46
CA PHE A 198 11.57 11.15 5.73
C PHE A 198 11.93 12.20 6.78
N GLN A 199 11.78 13.48 6.43
CA GLN A 199 11.88 14.58 7.39
C GLN A 199 10.48 14.98 7.83
N ILE A 200 10.05 14.40 8.94
CA ILE A 200 8.68 14.52 9.43
C ILE A 200 8.55 15.76 10.29
N THR A 201 7.66 16.66 9.91
CA THR A 201 7.43 17.94 10.59
C THR A 201 6.00 18.00 11.10
N HIS A 202 5.84 18.24 12.40
CA HIS A 202 4.53 18.47 12.99
C HIS A 202 4.14 19.95 12.83
N SER A 203 3.42 20.26 11.75
CA SER A 203 2.97 21.63 11.42
C SER A 203 1.45 21.82 11.48
N ALA A 204 0.73 20.88 12.07
CA ALA A 204 -0.72 20.91 12.19
C ALA A 204 -1.14 21.60 13.50
N PRO A 205 -1.65 22.84 13.51
CA PRO A 205 -2.11 23.45 14.74
C PRO A 205 -3.33 22.73 15.33
N ASP A 206 -3.60 23.02 16.60
CA ASP A 206 -4.67 22.42 17.42
C ASP A 206 -4.56 20.89 17.61
N VAL A 207 -3.50 20.27 17.09
CA VAL A 207 -3.08 18.92 17.42
C VAL A 207 -2.03 19.03 18.54
N GLY A 208 -2.17 18.19 19.56
CA GLY A 208 -1.23 18.14 20.68
C GLY A 208 0.15 17.63 20.25
N GLN A 209 1.03 17.42 21.23
CA GLN A 209 2.25 16.65 21.00
C GLN A 209 1.89 15.26 20.49
N ILE A 210 2.62 14.74 19.50
CA ILE A 210 2.30 13.47 18.85
C ILE A 210 3.41 12.42 19.02
N ASP A 211 3.00 11.16 19.07
CA ASP A 211 3.87 9.99 18.92
C ASP A 211 3.58 9.31 17.57
N ILE A 212 4.63 8.83 16.90
CA ILE A 212 4.52 8.17 15.59
C ILE A 212 4.96 6.72 15.73
N TYR A 213 4.15 5.81 15.23
CA TYR A 213 4.36 4.37 15.25
C TYR A 213 4.39 3.81 13.83
N LEU A 214 5.25 2.82 13.60
CA LEU A 214 5.10 1.92 12.47
C LEU A 214 4.01 0.91 12.81
N MET A 215 3.01 0.81 11.95
CA MET A 215 1.91 -0.13 12.14
C MET A 215 2.39 -1.56 11.87
N GLY A 216 1.94 -2.49 12.72
CA GLY A 216 2.32 -3.89 12.67
C GLY A 216 1.98 -4.60 13.99
N ASP A 217 2.26 -5.91 14.04
CA ASP A 217 2.22 -6.69 15.28
C ASP A 217 3.61 -7.26 15.58
N PRO A 218 4.35 -6.70 16.56
CA PRO A 218 3.95 -5.61 17.47
C PRO A 218 4.02 -4.22 16.82
N LEU A 219 3.30 -3.24 17.40
CA LEU A 219 3.48 -1.82 17.10
C LEU A 219 4.90 -1.35 17.48
N ILE A 220 5.55 -0.57 16.61
CA ILE A 220 6.94 -0.12 16.81
C ILE A 220 6.96 1.42 16.91
N PRO A 221 7.43 2.03 18.02
CA PRO A 221 7.58 3.48 18.11
C PRO A 221 8.71 3.96 17.19
N LEU A 222 8.43 4.98 16.38
CA LEU A 222 9.37 5.63 15.47
C LEU A 222 9.82 7.00 15.98
N VAL A 223 8.87 7.83 16.41
CA VAL A 223 9.12 9.15 16.99
C VAL A 223 8.29 9.27 18.25
N SER A 224 8.87 9.85 19.30
CA SER A 224 8.13 10.14 20.52
C SER A 224 8.20 11.62 20.87
N ASP A 225 7.12 12.11 21.47
CA ASP A 225 6.97 13.47 21.99
C ASP A 225 7.32 14.55 20.92
N LEU A 226 6.85 14.39 19.68
CA LEU A 226 7.10 15.37 18.61
C LEU A 226 6.21 16.60 18.81
N ASP A 227 6.83 17.71 19.19
CA ASP A 227 6.14 18.97 19.45
C ASP A 227 5.70 19.68 18.15
N PHE A 228 4.62 20.46 18.22
CA PHE A 228 4.22 21.37 17.15
C PHE A 228 5.37 22.34 16.79
N GLY A 229 5.63 22.50 15.50
CA GLY A 229 6.72 23.31 14.95
C GLY A 229 8.09 22.63 14.97
N THR A 230 8.17 21.34 15.31
CA THR A 230 9.42 20.57 15.31
C THR A 230 9.47 19.50 14.22
N THR A 231 10.67 19.00 13.96
CA THR A 231 10.95 18.05 12.87
C THR A 231 11.83 16.89 13.36
N GLN A 232 11.62 15.71 12.79
CA GLN A 232 12.42 14.51 13.04
C GLN A 232 12.71 13.79 11.72
N GLY A 233 13.99 13.49 11.48
CA GLY A 233 14.42 12.65 10.37
C GLY A 233 14.30 11.16 10.71
N LEU A 234 13.78 10.37 9.79
CA LEU A 234 13.72 8.90 9.86
C LEU A 234 14.22 8.30 8.55
N GLU A 235 14.93 7.18 8.63
CA GLU A 235 15.23 6.35 7.46
C GLU A 235 14.29 5.15 7.46
N GLY A 236 13.77 4.80 6.28
CA GLY A 236 12.86 3.68 6.10
C GLY A 236 12.99 3.06 4.72
N PRO A 237 12.51 1.82 4.52
CA PRO A 237 12.56 1.17 3.22
C PRO A 237 11.79 1.97 2.16
N ALA A 238 12.24 1.88 0.91
CA ALA A 238 11.40 2.26 -0.22
C ALA A 238 10.16 1.33 -0.27
N GLY A 239 9.00 1.88 -0.57
CA GLY A 239 7.71 1.18 -0.50
C GLY A 239 6.67 1.91 0.32
N PRO A 240 5.41 1.44 0.29
CA PRO A 240 4.36 2.02 1.12
C PRO A 240 4.61 1.70 2.60
N VAL A 241 4.50 2.71 3.47
CA VAL A 241 4.75 2.58 4.91
C VAL A 241 3.49 2.94 5.70
N PRO A 242 2.83 1.97 6.37
CA PRO A 242 1.69 2.26 7.22
C PRO A 242 2.17 2.82 8.56
N ILE A 243 1.76 4.04 8.89
CA ILE A 243 2.07 4.68 10.16
C ILE A 243 0.81 4.97 10.95
N GLY A 244 0.95 4.93 12.27
CA GLY A 244 -0.04 5.39 13.22
C GLY A 244 0.48 6.63 13.94
N VAL A 245 -0.40 7.59 14.19
CA VAL A 245 -0.10 8.80 14.95
C VAL A 245 -1.02 8.83 16.16
N ASP A 246 -0.43 8.82 17.35
CA ASP A 246 -1.10 9.03 18.63
C ASP A 246 -1.03 10.53 18.95
N VAL A 247 -2.19 11.17 19.15
CA VAL A 247 -2.30 12.61 19.37
C VAL A 247 -2.71 12.97 20.81
N ASP A 248 -2.95 11.97 21.67
CA ASP A 248 -3.37 12.18 23.06
C ASP A 248 -2.48 11.46 24.11
N ASN A 249 -1.45 10.76 23.64
CA ASN A 249 -0.41 10.07 24.41
C ASN A 249 -0.99 8.98 25.33
N ASP A 250 -1.97 8.23 24.84
CA ASP A 250 -2.52 7.05 25.50
C ASP A 250 -1.84 5.73 25.05
N MET A 251 -0.87 5.82 24.12
CA MET A 251 -0.12 4.75 23.47
C MET A 251 -0.95 3.94 22.46
N ILE A 252 -2.05 4.49 21.97
CA ILE A 252 -2.91 3.93 20.92
C ILE A 252 -2.94 4.95 19.76
N PRO A 253 -2.48 4.58 18.55
CA PRO A 253 -2.61 5.48 17.41
C PRO A 253 -4.06 5.88 17.12
N ASP A 254 -4.33 7.19 17.09
CA ASP A 254 -5.63 7.79 16.78
C ASP A 254 -5.86 7.97 15.28
N LEU A 255 -4.78 8.30 14.56
CA LEU A 255 -4.80 8.54 13.12
C LEU A 255 -3.93 7.49 12.43
N LEU A 256 -4.39 7.00 11.29
CA LEU A 256 -3.66 6.08 10.45
C LEU A 256 -3.32 6.78 9.13
N PHE A 257 -2.14 6.51 8.60
CA PHE A 257 -1.74 6.98 7.26
C PHE A 257 -0.96 5.88 6.55
N ALA A 258 -1.18 5.76 5.24
CA ALA A 258 -0.35 4.93 4.37
C ALA A 258 0.55 5.83 3.54
N ILE A 259 1.81 5.98 3.95
CA ILE A 259 2.79 6.76 3.19
C ILE A 259 3.04 6.03 1.87
N PRO A 260 2.87 6.67 0.69
CA PRO A 260 3.11 6.04 -0.60
C PRO A 260 4.58 5.66 -0.83
N ASP A 261 4.81 4.78 -1.81
CA ASP A 261 6.17 4.56 -2.32
C ASP A 261 6.60 5.72 -3.21
N PHE A 262 7.56 6.50 -2.74
CA PHE A 262 8.17 7.60 -3.50
C PHE A 262 9.43 7.16 -4.26
N GLY A 263 9.81 5.89 -4.16
CA GLY A 263 11.06 5.35 -4.70
C GLY A 263 12.23 5.42 -3.69
N PRO A 264 13.35 4.75 -3.99
CA PRO A 264 14.52 4.69 -3.12
C PRO A 264 15.47 5.90 -3.29
N ASP A 265 16.37 6.06 -2.33
CA ASP A 265 17.51 6.98 -2.33
C ASP A 265 17.11 8.47 -2.41
N ILE A 266 15.97 8.81 -1.83
CA ILE A 266 15.43 10.18 -1.83
C ILE A 266 15.15 10.70 -0.42
N LEU A 267 15.21 12.02 -0.27
CA LEU A 267 14.68 12.73 0.87
C LEU A 267 13.26 13.20 0.58
N VAL A 268 12.34 13.01 1.52
CA VAL A 268 10.96 13.47 1.45
C VAL A 268 10.66 14.29 2.69
N ASP A 269 10.26 15.55 2.51
CA ASP A 269 9.73 16.36 3.61
C ASP A 269 8.25 16.05 3.80
N LEU A 270 7.90 15.57 4.99
CA LEU A 270 6.54 15.14 5.31
C LEU A 270 5.95 16.04 6.37
N TYR A 271 4.94 16.82 6.02
CA TYR A 271 4.30 17.79 6.91
C TYR A 271 2.95 17.28 7.37
N ALA A 272 2.67 17.31 8.67
CA ALA A 272 1.30 17.23 9.17
C ALA A 272 0.60 18.59 8.95
N VAL A 273 -0.55 18.59 8.29
CA VAL A 273 -1.28 19.82 7.90
C VAL A 273 -2.76 19.63 8.19
N ASN A 274 -3.45 20.69 8.59
CA ASN A 274 -4.92 20.67 8.73
C ASN A 274 -5.59 21.18 7.46
N GLU A 275 -6.83 20.77 7.25
CA GLU A 275 -7.72 21.48 6.33
C GLU A 275 -8.07 22.88 6.83
N ALA A 276 -8.51 23.73 5.90
CA ALA A 276 -9.03 25.05 6.26
C ALA A 276 -10.16 24.92 7.30
N GLY A 277 -9.96 25.52 8.48
CA GLY A 277 -10.87 25.36 9.63
C GLY A 277 -10.46 24.31 10.67
N GLY A 278 -9.29 23.68 10.53
CA GLY A 278 -8.60 22.95 11.61
C GLY A 278 -8.76 21.42 11.61
N ALA A 279 -9.68 20.84 10.83
CA ALA A 279 -9.81 19.38 10.68
C ALA A 279 -10.45 19.04 9.31
N PRO A 280 -10.17 17.87 8.73
CA PRO A 280 -9.25 16.82 9.18
C PRO A 280 -7.76 17.19 9.07
N VAL A 281 -6.90 16.38 9.71
CA VAL A 281 -5.45 16.39 9.53
C VAL A 281 -5.09 15.44 8.39
N PHE A 282 -4.18 15.85 7.53
CA PHE A 282 -3.59 15.04 6.46
C PHE A 282 -2.08 15.24 6.45
N LEU A 283 -1.37 14.41 5.68
CA LEU A 283 0.07 14.58 5.46
C LEU A 283 0.33 15.14 4.07
N LEU A 284 1.32 16.02 3.97
CA LEU A 284 1.76 16.60 2.71
C LEU A 284 3.23 16.24 2.51
N ALA A 285 3.51 15.41 1.52
CA ALA A 285 4.85 15.01 1.12
C ALA A 285 5.37 15.95 0.04
N HIS A 286 6.48 16.64 0.30
CA HIS A 286 7.22 17.43 -0.67
C HIS A 286 8.43 16.67 -1.18
N LEU A 287 8.46 16.43 -2.49
CA LEU A 287 9.52 15.67 -3.14
C LEU A 287 10.64 16.60 -3.64
N PRO A 288 11.87 16.10 -3.83
CA PRO A 288 13.01 16.91 -4.27
C PRO A 288 12.84 17.56 -5.64
N ASP A 289 11.92 17.04 -6.47
CA ASP A 289 11.59 17.56 -7.79
C ASP A 289 10.53 18.68 -7.75
N GLY A 290 10.16 19.15 -6.56
CA GLY A 290 9.15 20.20 -6.36
C GLY A 290 7.71 19.67 -6.37
N SER A 291 7.48 18.40 -6.70
CA SER A 291 6.15 17.82 -6.66
C SER A 291 5.66 17.63 -5.23
N VAL A 292 4.33 17.64 -5.08
CA VAL A 292 3.65 17.53 -3.80
C VAL A 292 2.63 16.41 -3.87
N VAL A 293 2.66 15.53 -2.88
CA VAL A 293 1.71 14.43 -2.74
C VAL A 293 0.97 14.58 -1.42
N ARG A 294 -0.35 14.67 -1.52
CA ARG A 294 -1.23 14.63 -0.36
C ARG A 294 -1.50 13.18 0.04
N VAL A 295 -1.46 12.90 1.34
CA VAL A 295 -1.77 11.61 1.94
C VAL A 295 -2.84 11.83 2.99
N ASP A 296 -4.06 11.40 2.69
CA ASP A 296 -5.20 11.47 3.59
C ASP A 296 -5.21 10.29 4.57
N ALA A 297 -5.86 10.48 5.71
CA ALA A 297 -6.15 9.37 6.62
C ALA A 297 -7.27 8.49 6.01
N PRO A 298 -7.23 7.15 6.21
CA PRO A 298 -8.30 6.25 5.79
C PRO A 298 -9.67 6.75 6.25
N ALA A 299 -10.65 6.72 5.34
CA ALA A 299 -11.97 7.28 5.63
C ALA A 299 -13.11 6.47 5.00
N CYS A 300 -13.74 5.65 5.85
CA CYS A 300 -14.92 4.87 5.49
C CYS A 300 -16.03 5.70 4.81
N GLY A 301 -16.55 5.16 3.70
CA GLY A 301 -17.58 5.74 2.85
C GLY A 301 -17.04 6.54 1.67
N ASN A 302 -15.76 6.40 1.33
CA ASN A 302 -15.13 7.06 0.18
C ASN A 302 -14.98 6.14 -1.06
N ASP A 303 -15.54 4.92 -1.02
CA ASP A 303 -15.49 3.90 -2.06
C ASP A 303 -14.05 3.44 -2.42
N MET A 304 -13.11 3.54 -1.47
CA MET A 304 -11.73 3.05 -1.61
C MET A 304 -11.33 2.30 -0.35
N THR A 305 -11.01 1.01 -0.47
CA THR A 305 -10.56 0.23 0.70
C THR A 305 -9.15 0.66 1.12
N GLU A 306 -9.04 1.27 2.30
CA GLU A 306 -7.81 1.81 2.84
C GLU A 306 -7.30 1.03 4.07
N LEU A 307 -6.16 1.46 4.63
CA LEU A 307 -5.56 0.77 5.78
C LEU A 307 -6.51 0.79 6.99
N GLY A 308 -6.88 -0.41 7.47
CA GLY A 308 -7.75 -0.57 8.63
C GLY A 308 -9.22 -0.85 8.28
N GLU A 309 -9.57 -0.80 7.00
CA GLU A 309 -10.90 -1.14 6.48
C GLU A 309 -10.92 -2.56 5.94
N VAL A 310 -12.04 -3.27 6.13
CA VAL A 310 -12.28 -4.56 5.49
C VAL A 310 -12.77 -4.36 4.05
N CYS A 311 -13.55 -3.30 3.84
CA CYS A 311 -14.14 -2.83 2.59
C CYS A 311 -14.49 -1.34 2.75
N ASP A 312 -14.83 -0.64 1.66
CA ASP A 312 -15.43 0.69 1.73
C ASP A 312 -16.54 0.84 0.69
N GLY A 313 -17.77 1.06 1.15
CA GLY A 313 -18.89 1.37 0.27
C GLY A 313 -19.13 0.27 -0.76
N ALA A 314 -18.90 0.56 -2.03
CA ALA A 314 -18.96 -0.42 -3.12
C ALA A 314 -17.64 -1.16 -3.39
N ASP A 315 -16.51 -0.68 -2.86
CA ASP A 315 -15.24 -1.37 -2.92
C ASP A 315 -15.18 -2.46 -1.84
N VAL A 316 -15.66 -3.65 -2.20
CA VAL A 316 -15.58 -4.86 -1.38
C VAL A 316 -14.36 -5.72 -1.76
N GLY A 317 -13.40 -5.15 -2.50
CA GLY A 317 -12.22 -5.85 -2.97
C GLY A 317 -12.54 -7.01 -3.92
N MET A 318 -11.85 -8.15 -3.74
CA MET A 318 -12.07 -9.39 -4.50
C MET A 318 -13.00 -10.36 -3.76
N GLU A 319 -13.84 -9.86 -2.85
CA GLU A 319 -14.83 -10.65 -2.13
C GLU A 319 -16.22 -10.50 -2.76
N ASP A 320 -17.04 -11.54 -2.60
CA ASP A 320 -18.44 -11.55 -2.98
C ASP A 320 -19.25 -12.40 -1.99
N CYS A 321 -20.57 -12.47 -2.15
CA CYS A 321 -21.39 -13.30 -1.26
C CYS A 321 -20.94 -14.77 -1.23
N THR A 322 -20.42 -15.30 -2.35
CA THR A 322 -19.95 -16.69 -2.43
C THR A 322 -18.68 -16.92 -1.63
N THR A 323 -17.73 -15.98 -1.64
CA THR A 323 -16.52 -16.06 -0.84
C THR A 323 -16.81 -15.90 0.66
N GLN A 324 -17.87 -15.16 1.00
CA GLN A 324 -18.38 -15.01 2.37
C GLN A 324 -19.25 -16.20 2.85
N GLY A 325 -19.40 -17.25 2.04
CA GLY A 325 -20.09 -18.49 2.40
C GLY A 325 -21.59 -18.52 2.11
N PHE A 326 -22.09 -17.55 1.35
CA PHE A 326 -23.45 -17.50 0.83
C PHE A 326 -23.51 -18.11 -0.58
N MET A 327 -24.70 -18.30 -1.15
CA MET A 327 -24.83 -18.88 -2.49
C MET A 327 -24.71 -17.84 -3.61
N ASP A 328 -25.30 -16.66 -3.40
CA ASP A 328 -25.36 -15.58 -4.37
C ASP A 328 -25.70 -14.26 -3.66
N GLY A 329 -25.92 -13.18 -4.41
CA GLY A 329 -26.40 -11.89 -3.94
C GLY A 329 -25.43 -10.76 -4.21
N THR A 330 -25.64 -9.62 -3.55
CA THR A 330 -24.73 -8.47 -3.64
C THR A 330 -24.10 -8.25 -2.27
N LEU A 331 -22.78 -8.41 -2.19
CA LEU A 331 -22.03 -8.10 -0.98
C LEU A 331 -21.90 -6.58 -0.86
N GLY A 332 -22.27 -6.03 0.30
CA GLY A 332 -22.03 -4.63 0.63
C GLY A 332 -20.93 -4.49 1.66
N CYS A 333 -20.65 -3.25 2.04
CA CYS A 333 -19.81 -2.93 3.19
C CYS A 333 -20.66 -2.35 4.32
N LEU A 334 -20.35 -2.70 5.58
CA LEU A 334 -20.96 -2.03 6.71
C LEU A 334 -20.59 -0.53 6.71
N ALA A 335 -21.47 0.29 7.29
CA ALA A 335 -21.28 1.74 7.32
C ALA A 335 -20.07 2.21 8.16
N ASP A 336 -19.48 1.31 8.95
CA ASP A 336 -18.25 1.54 9.72
C ASP A 336 -17.04 0.79 9.13
N CYS A 337 -17.18 0.16 7.96
CA CYS A 337 -16.15 -0.55 7.23
C CYS A 337 -15.45 -1.69 8.01
N SER A 338 -16.04 -2.10 9.14
CA SER A 338 -15.46 -3.09 10.05
C SER A 338 -15.69 -4.55 9.60
N ASP A 339 -16.67 -4.76 8.72
CA ASP A 339 -17.02 -6.05 8.15
C ASP A 339 -17.88 -5.86 6.88
N TYR A 340 -18.12 -6.95 6.17
CA TYR A 340 -19.01 -6.97 5.02
C TYR A 340 -20.50 -6.95 5.43
N ASP A 341 -21.31 -6.17 4.72
CA ASP A 341 -22.77 -6.24 4.81
C ASP A 341 -23.29 -7.40 3.95
N THR A 342 -23.64 -8.49 4.62
CA THR A 342 -24.19 -9.71 4.00
C THR A 342 -25.72 -9.72 3.94
N SER A 343 -26.39 -8.62 4.32
CA SER A 343 -27.86 -8.57 4.36
C SER A 343 -28.55 -8.72 3.00
N MET A 344 -27.80 -8.48 1.92
CA MET A 344 -28.23 -8.64 0.52
C MET A 344 -27.65 -9.91 -0.13
N CYS A 345 -27.05 -10.80 0.66
CA CYS A 345 -26.64 -12.13 0.24
C CYS A 345 -27.76 -13.15 0.43
N THR A 346 -27.83 -14.10 -0.50
CA THR A 346 -28.81 -15.20 -0.56
C THR A 346 -28.25 -16.44 0.14
N SER A 347 -29.06 -17.10 0.97
CA SER A 347 -28.65 -18.30 1.71
C SER A 347 -29.72 -19.38 1.72
N CYS A 348 -29.34 -20.57 1.26
CA CYS A 348 -30.18 -21.75 1.29
C CYS A 348 -30.54 -22.17 2.72
N GLY A 349 -31.83 -22.40 2.96
CA GLY A 349 -32.42 -22.83 4.22
C GLY A 349 -33.09 -21.72 5.02
N ASN A 350 -33.40 -20.57 4.41
CA ASN A 350 -34.08 -19.45 5.04
C ASN A 350 -35.63 -19.46 4.84
N ASP A 351 -36.17 -20.49 4.16
CA ASP A 351 -37.57 -20.66 3.75
C ASP A 351 -38.11 -19.54 2.82
N VAL A 352 -37.25 -18.87 2.07
CA VAL A 352 -37.60 -17.84 1.07
C VAL A 352 -36.81 -18.09 -0.20
N ILE A 353 -37.47 -18.36 -1.32
CA ILE A 353 -36.78 -18.44 -2.61
C ILE A 353 -36.30 -17.06 -3.04
N ASP A 354 -35.00 -16.83 -3.01
CA ASP A 354 -34.36 -15.62 -3.51
C ASP A 354 -33.10 -15.90 -4.36
N GLY A 355 -32.59 -14.87 -5.05
CA GLY A 355 -31.44 -15.00 -5.93
C GLY A 355 -31.60 -16.06 -7.03
N MET A 356 -30.70 -17.06 -7.05
CA MET A 356 -30.66 -18.18 -8.00
C MET A 356 -31.21 -19.50 -7.43
N GLU A 357 -31.87 -19.48 -6.27
CA GLU A 357 -32.45 -20.68 -5.67
C GLU A 357 -33.61 -21.24 -6.52
N GLN A 358 -33.63 -22.55 -6.73
CA GLN A 358 -34.80 -23.23 -7.34
C GLN A 358 -35.91 -23.48 -6.32
N CYS A 359 -35.53 -23.57 -5.04
CA CYS A 359 -36.37 -23.77 -3.87
C CYS A 359 -35.59 -23.37 -2.63
N ASP A 360 -36.26 -23.16 -1.48
CA ASP A 360 -35.61 -23.02 -0.19
C ASP A 360 -36.43 -23.72 0.89
N GLY A 361 -35.84 -24.74 1.53
CA GLY A 361 -36.47 -25.40 2.67
C GLY A 361 -37.83 -25.98 2.31
N SER A 362 -38.89 -25.38 2.84
CA SER A 362 -40.29 -25.72 2.55
C SER A 362 -40.93 -24.89 1.43
N ASP A 363 -40.33 -23.78 1.04
CA ASP A 363 -40.75 -23.00 -0.12
C ASP A 363 -40.23 -23.65 -1.40
N LEU A 364 -41.11 -24.39 -2.07
CA LEU A 364 -40.83 -25.07 -3.34
C LEU A 364 -41.26 -24.25 -4.56
N GLY A 365 -41.69 -22.98 -4.37
CA GLY A 365 -42.14 -22.13 -5.47
C GLY A 365 -43.43 -22.63 -6.14
N GLY A 366 -44.18 -23.47 -5.43
CA GLY A 366 -45.37 -24.15 -5.95
C GLY A 366 -45.10 -25.38 -6.82
N GLN A 367 -43.84 -25.80 -6.97
CA GLN A 367 -43.48 -26.99 -7.74
C GLN A 367 -43.89 -28.28 -7.04
N SER A 368 -44.19 -29.30 -7.85
CA SER A 368 -44.50 -30.65 -7.41
C SER A 368 -43.61 -31.68 -8.11
N CYS A 369 -43.65 -32.94 -7.67
CA CYS A 369 -42.91 -34.02 -8.33
C CYS A 369 -43.24 -34.14 -9.82
N ALA A 370 -44.50 -33.91 -10.20
CA ALA A 370 -44.93 -33.94 -11.59
C ALA A 370 -44.36 -32.77 -12.42
N ASP A 371 -44.03 -31.64 -11.79
CA ASP A 371 -43.38 -30.52 -12.46
C ASP A 371 -41.86 -30.72 -12.59
N ALA A 372 -41.25 -31.43 -11.64
CA ALA A 372 -39.82 -31.73 -11.64
C ALA A 372 -39.42 -32.69 -12.78
N ASP A 373 -40.23 -33.74 -13.03
CA ASP A 373 -40.08 -34.62 -14.19
C ASP A 373 -41.45 -35.27 -14.52
N PRO A 374 -42.22 -34.71 -15.47
CA PRO A 374 -43.54 -35.22 -15.83
C PRO A 374 -43.51 -36.58 -16.55
N ASP A 375 -42.36 -36.98 -17.09
CA ASP A 375 -42.19 -38.24 -17.81
C ASP A 375 -41.88 -39.40 -16.84
N LEU A 376 -41.55 -39.09 -15.57
CA LEU A 376 -41.17 -40.06 -14.54
C LEU A 376 -42.07 -40.04 -13.31
N TYR A 377 -42.59 -38.88 -12.90
CA TYR A 377 -43.33 -38.72 -11.64
C TYR A 377 -44.75 -38.17 -11.86
N SER A 378 -45.70 -38.72 -11.10
CA SER A 378 -47.09 -38.22 -11.06
C SER A 378 -47.59 -37.96 -9.63
N SER A 379 -46.84 -38.36 -8.60
CA SER A 379 -47.18 -38.18 -7.19
C SER A 379 -45.93 -38.20 -6.30
N GLY A 380 -46.12 -38.21 -4.98
CA GLY A 380 -45.04 -38.22 -3.99
C GLY A 380 -44.85 -36.84 -3.32
N THR A 381 -43.76 -36.72 -2.57
CA THR A 381 -43.39 -35.48 -1.88
C THR A 381 -42.10 -34.94 -2.48
N LEU A 382 -42.17 -33.74 -3.07
CA LEU A 382 -40.98 -33.01 -3.51
C LEU A 382 -40.34 -32.34 -2.29
N ALA A 383 -39.02 -32.36 -2.19
CA ALA A 383 -38.27 -31.61 -1.19
C ALA A 383 -37.26 -30.69 -1.88
N CYS A 384 -36.79 -29.68 -1.18
CA CYS A 384 -35.68 -28.87 -1.66
C CYS A 384 -34.35 -29.56 -1.38
N GLY A 385 -33.43 -29.56 -2.36
CA GLY A 385 -32.07 -30.05 -2.14
C GLY A 385 -31.34 -29.20 -1.08
N MET A 386 -30.37 -29.78 -0.38
CA MET A 386 -29.62 -29.07 0.69
C MET A 386 -28.80 -27.88 0.18
N ALA A 387 -28.61 -27.77 -1.13
CA ALA A 387 -27.93 -26.67 -1.78
C ALA A 387 -28.90 -25.75 -2.54
N CYS A 388 -30.22 -25.98 -2.50
CA CYS A 388 -31.22 -25.12 -3.15
C CYS A 388 -31.07 -24.93 -4.69
N ASP A 389 -30.09 -25.57 -5.33
CA ASP A 389 -29.80 -25.54 -6.76
C ASP A 389 -30.54 -26.63 -7.54
N ALA A 390 -31.24 -27.52 -6.83
CA ALA A 390 -32.07 -28.59 -7.37
C ALA A 390 -33.13 -29.05 -6.36
N PHE A 391 -34.19 -29.65 -6.86
CA PHE A 391 -35.15 -30.38 -6.03
C PHE A 391 -34.64 -31.78 -5.68
N ASP A 392 -34.89 -32.21 -4.45
CA ASP A 392 -34.74 -33.60 -4.03
C ASP A 392 -36.00 -34.40 -4.42
N THR A 393 -35.84 -35.26 -5.41
CA THR A 393 -36.90 -36.13 -5.95
C THR A 393 -36.91 -37.53 -5.33
N SER A 394 -36.13 -37.79 -4.28
CA SER A 394 -36.00 -39.12 -3.67
C SER A 394 -37.30 -39.68 -3.08
N LEU A 395 -38.27 -38.80 -2.75
CA LEU A 395 -39.61 -39.15 -2.28
C LEU A 395 -40.71 -38.94 -3.33
N CYS A 396 -40.34 -38.67 -4.59
CA CYS A 396 -41.25 -38.63 -5.72
C CYS A 396 -41.58 -40.04 -6.22
N ALA A 397 -42.79 -40.21 -6.76
CA ALA A 397 -43.30 -41.51 -7.19
C ALA A 397 -44.02 -41.42 -8.55
N SER A 398 -43.92 -42.50 -9.32
CA SER A 398 -44.66 -42.69 -10.58
C SER A 398 -46.16 -42.99 -10.38
N GLY A 399 -46.71 -42.68 -9.20
CA GLY A 399 -48.13 -42.73 -8.89
C GLY A 399 -48.77 -44.11 -9.04
N ASP A 400 -49.89 -44.15 -9.77
CA ASP A 400 -50.68 -45.37 -9.89
C ASP A 400 -49.91 -46.51 -10.59
N CYS A 401 -48.92 -46.20 -11.44
CA CYS A 401 -48.01 -47.16 -12.08
C CYS A 401 -47.33 -48.10 -11.06
N CYS A 402 -47.21 -47.67 -9.80
CA CYS A 402 -46.63 -48.43 -8.69
C CYS A 402 -47.63 -49.34 -7.95
N THR A 403 -48.90 -49.36 -8.33
CA THR A 403 -49.98 -50.08 -7.64
C THR A 403 -50.90 -50.79 -8.64
N THR A 404 -51.66 -51.79 -8.20
CA THR A 404 -52.57 -52.51 -9.10
C THR A 404 -53.90 -51.77 -9.25
N HIS A 405 -54.38 -51.57 -10.49
CA HIS A 405 -55.64 -50.87 -10.78
C HIS A 405 -56.26 -51.31 -12.12
N GLY A 406 -57.01 -50.41 -12.78
CA GLY A 406 -57.53 -50.62 -14.14
C GLY A 406 -56.41 -50.68 -15.20
N PRO A 407 -56.72 -50.86 -16.49
CA PRO A 407 -55.71 -50.84 -17.54
C PRO A 407 -55.03 -49.48 -17.69
N GLY A 408 -53.74 -49.48 -18.01
CA GLY A 408 -52.92 -48.27 -18.22
C GLY A 408 -52.60 -47.53 -16.92
N CYS A 409 -51.59 -46.66 -16.90
CA CYS A 409 -51.20 -45.88 -15.73
C CYS A 409 -50.96 -44.39 -16.06
N GLU A 410 -50.84 -43.53 -15.06
CA GLU A 410 -50.88 -42.08 -15.17
C GLU A 410 -49.63 -41.44 -15.78
N VAL A 411 -48.49 -42.14 -15.82
CA VAL A 411 -47.25 -41.65 -16.43
C VAL A 411 -47.14 -42.21 -17.86
N PRO A 412 -47.32 -41.39 -18.91
CA PRO A 412 -47.48 -41.88 -20.29
C PRO A 412 -46.29 -42.68 -20.81
N ASP A 413 -45.07 -42.31 -20.43
CA ASP A 413 -43.85 -42.98 -20.89
C ASP A 413 -43.67 -44.35 -20.24
N ILE A 414 -44.01 -44.46 -18.95
CA ILE A 414 -44.02 -45.75 -18.23
C ILE A 414 -45.14 -46.63 -18.77
N GLU A 415 -46.34 -46.08 -18.95
CA GLU A 415 -47.46 -46.81 -19.57
C GLU A 415 -47.05 -47.34 -20.94
N ALA A 416 -46.54 -46.49 -21.84
CA ALA A 416 -46.15 -46.88 -23.18
C ALA A 416 -45.07 -47.97 -23.19
N CYS A 417 -44.08 -47.88 -22.30
CA CYS A 417 -43.05 -48.91 -22.14
C CYS A 417 -43.64 -50.25 -21.69
N VAL A 418 -44.44 -50.26 -20.63
CA VAL A 418 -45.05 -51.49 -20.10
C VAL A 418 -46.03 -52.08 -21.13
N CYS A 419 -46.85 -51.27 -21.81
CA CYS A 419 -47.75 -51.73 -22.87
C CYS A 419 -47.01 -52.42 -24.02
N ALA A 420 -45.79 -51.99 -24.32
CA ALA A 420 -44.96 -52.57 -25.38
C ALA A 420 -44.37 -53.93 -24.97
N LEU A 421 -44.14 -54.15 -23.67
CA LEU A 421 -43.68 -55.40 -23.09
C LEU A 421 -44.84 -56.39 -22.90
N ASP A 422 -45.92 -55.94 -22.26
CA ASP A 422 -47.13 -56.70 -22.03
C ASP A 422 -48.40 -55.88 -22.36
N SER A 423 -49.01 -56.22 -23.50
CA SER A 423 -50.27 -55.63 -23.93
C SER A 423 -51.45 -55.90 -22.98
N PHE A 424 -51.35 -56.89 -22.08
CA PHE A 424 -52.38 -57.15 -21.07
C PHE A 424 -52.54 -55.97 -20.09
N CYS A 425 -51.43 -55.33 -19.72
CA CYS A 425 -51.39 -54.22 -18.77
C CYS A 425 -52.25 -53.02 -19.22
N CYS A 426 -52.41 -52.83 -20.54
CA CYS A 426 -53.08 -51.66 -21.10
C CYS A 426 -54.45 -51.98 -21.72
N ASN A 427 -54.72 -53.26 -22.00
CA ASN A 427 -56.01 -53.69 -22.55
C ASN A 427 -56.94 -54.34 -21.53
N ASN A 428 -56.40 -54.85 -20.42
CA ASN A 428 -57.15 -55.69 -19.48
C ASN A 428 -57.06 -55.19 -18.04
N GLN A 429 -55.85 -55.14 -17.47
CA GLN A 429 -55.65 -54.79 -16.07
C GLN A 429 -54.17 -54.50 -15.78
N TRP A 430 -53.89 -53.45 -15.01
CA TRP A 430 -52.59 -53.22 -14.42
C TRP A 430 -52.44 -54.04 -13.13
N ASP A 431 -51.89 -55.24 -13.23
CA ASP A 431 -51.73 -56.17 -12.11
C ASP A 431 -50.30 -56.14 -11.52
N GLY A 432 -50.00 -57.08 -10.62
CA GLY A 432 -48.68 -57.13 -9.97
C GLY A 432 -47.52 -57.44 -10.91
N ILE A 433 -47.78 -58.02 -12.08
CA ILE A 433 -46.75 -58.23 -13.13
C ILE A 433 -46.45 -56.87 -13.77
N CYS A 434 -47.49 -56.11 -14.15
CA CYS A 434 -47.35 -54.76 -14.70
C CYS A 434 -46.58 -53.83 -13.77
N VAL A 435 -46.85 -53.88 -12.46
CA VAL A 435 -46.11 -53.09 -11.46
C VAL A 435 -44.63 -53.49 -11.39
N ASN A 436 -44.30 -54.79 -11.49
CA ASN A 436 -42.90 -55.23 -11.51
C ASN A 436 -42.21 -54.86 -12.82
N GLU A 437 -42.89 -54.97 -13.96
CA GLU A 437 -42.37 -54.52 -15.26
C GLU A 437 -42.13 -53.01 -15.26
N ALA A 438 -43.05 -52.23 -14.68
CA ALA A 438 -42.91 -50.79 -14.50
C ALA A 438 -41.61 -50.46 -13.74
N LYS A 439 -41.38 -51.11 -12.59
CA LYS A 439 -40.18 -50.88 -11.75
C LYS A 439 -38.89 -51.39 -12.39
N ASP A 440 -38.88 -52.64 -12.81
CA ASP A 440 -37.66 -53.36 -13.15
C ASP A 440 -37.23 -53.13 -14.61
N SER A 441 -38.18 -52.80 -15.50
CA SER A 441 -37.93 -52.70 -16.94
C SER A 441 -38.22 -51.32 -17.53
N CYS A 442 -39.11 -50.54 -16.92
CA CYS A 442 -39.53 -49.23 -17.43
C CYS A 442 -39.17 -48.05 -16.52
N GLY A 443 -38.37 -48.28 -15.47
CA GLY A 443 -37.77 -47.23 -14.65
C GLY A 443 -38.74 -46.52 -13.70
N ALA A 444 -39.91 -47.07 -13.43
CA ALA A 444 -40.88 -46.46 -12.51
C ALA A 444 -40.27 -46.28 -11.11
N ALA A 445 -40.32 -45.05 -10.62
CA ALA A 445 -39.91 -44.69 -9.27
C ALA A 445 -41.03 -45.04 -8.29
N CYS A 446 -40.84 -46.13 -7.56
CA CYS A 446 -41.82 -46.64 -6.60
C CYS A 446 -41.19 -46.78 -5.20
N PRO A 447 -40.92 -45.64 -4.52
CA PRO A 447 -40.25 -45.58 -3.22
C PRO A 447 -41.00 -46.29 -2.09
#